data_AF-A0A1Z4QUM5-F1
#
_entry.id   AF-A0A1Z4QUM5-F1
#
_cell.length_a   1.000
_cell.length_b   1.000
_cell.length_c   1.000
_cell.angle_alpha   90.00
_cell.angle_beta   90.00
_cell.angle_gamma   90.00
#
_symmetry.space_group_name_H-M   'P 1'
#
loop_
_entity.id
_entity.type
_entity.pdbx_description
1 polymer ?
#
loop_
_entity_poly.entity_id
_entity_poly.type
_entity_poly.pdbx_seq_one_letter_code
_entity_poly.pdbx_strand_id
1 'polypeptide(L)'
;MEPLHYLIFHPDHARKKTEVKAKVLMDDKLTDWQGNVWVDEPCGNEDPFVFSESWLYSYCHATQLRRKPIPKSSHVTAGSYIFFCSGDAANKNTIQLDTVFVVDHSAKWPDNQHGIPEEFQQDYKNNKSERWERHFKYPFIGQHTGKYTYVSRQWFDSKDEYSFLPISQNGDRVEFDLGLLTSDIQSKIKDKVNGKYPVRLSEEQKTELLKITLSLTSIKVIGNLKRQDDNIKIINPVNICRAKCRKC
;
A
#
# COMPACT_ATOMS: atom_id res chain seq x y z
N MET A 1 4.99 -22.50 -7.57
CA MET A 1 5.93 -21.72 -6.74
C MET A 1 5.06 -20.84 -5.86
N GLU A 2 5.18 -20.94 -4.54
CA GLU A 2 4.29 -20.22 -3.63
C GLU A 2 4.53 -18.71 -3.68
N PRO A 3 3.48 -17.88 -3.58
CA PRO A 3 3.60 -16.44 -3.55
C PRO A 3 4.41 -15.97 -2.34
N LEU A 4 4.99 -14.77 -2.43
CA LEU A 4 5.77 -14.19 -1.35
C LEU A 4 5.01 -13.06 -0.68
N HIS A 5 4.82 -13.16 0.63
CA HIS A 5 4.06 -12.18 1.42
C HIS A 5 4.98 -11.29 2.23
N TYR A 6 4.52 -10.08 2.50
CA TYR A 6 5.29 -9.08 3.22
C TYR A 6 4.43 -8.26 4.19
N LEU A 7 5.04 -7.85 5.30
CA LEU A 7 4.61 -6.72 6.10
C LEU A 7 5.61 -5.58 5.91
N ILE A 8 5.10 -4.37 5.67
CA ILE A 8 5.86 -3.17 5.34
C ILE A 8 5.52 -2.08 6.34
N PHE A 9 6.55 -1.40 6.83
CA PHE A 9 6.44 -0.30 7.78
C PHE A 9 6.43 1.03 7.05
N HIS A 10 5.37 1.80 7.23
CA HIS A 10 5.27 3.17 6.73
C HIS A 10 5.54 4.17 7.87
N PRO A 11 6.23 5.27 7.59
CA PRO A 11 6.35 6.36 8.55
C PRO A 11 4.99 7.06 8.76
N ASP A 12 4.58 7.26 10.01
CA ASP A 12 3.27 7.86 10.29
C ASP A 12 3.18 9.32 9.84
N HIS A 13 4.29 10.05 9.84
CA HIS A 13 4.32 11.41 9.33
C HIS A 13 3.99 11.52 7.83
N ALA A 14 4.09 10.42 7.06
CA ALA A 14 3.68 10.38 5.67
C ALA A 14 2.17 10.07 5.52
N ARG A 15 1.55 9.44 6.52
CA ARG A 15 0.14 9.04 6.50
C ARG A 15 -0.76 10.15 7.03
N LYS A 16 -1.73 10.55 6.23
CA LYS A 16 -2.75 11.53 6.57
C LYS A 16 -4.13 10.88 6.65
N LYS A 17 -4.85 11.19 7.74
CA LYS A 17 -6.28 10.92 7.86
C LYS A 17 -7.03 11.77 6.82
N THR A 18 -7.61 11.12 5.83
CA THR A 18 -8.22 11.73 4.65
C THR A 18 -9.67 11.27 4.53
N GLU A 19 -10.59 12.21 4.36
CA GLU A 19 -11.99 11.89 4.11
C GLU A 19 -12.19 11.46 2.65
N VAL A 20 -12.93 10.37 2.47
CA VAL A 20 -13.19 9.74 1.18
C VAL A 20 -14.65 9.33 1.05
N LYS A 21 -15.13 9.27 -0.20
CA LYS A 21 -16.29 8.49 -0.60
C LYS A 21 -15.82 7.20 -1.24
N ALA A 22 -16.36 6.07 -0.83
CA ALA A 22 -15.96 4.75 -1.32
C ALA A 22 -17.10 3.74 -1.23
N LYS A 23 -16.91 2.60 -1.89
CA LYS A 23 -17.67 1.39 -1.60
C LYS A 23 -16.99 0.64 -0.47
N VAL A 24 -17.78 0.10 0.45
CA VAL A 24 -17.27 -0.66 1.59
C VAL A 24 -18.04 -1.96 1.77
N LEU A 25 -17.42 -2.91 2.45
CA LEU A 25 -18.12 -4.05 3.04
C LEU A 25 -18.25 -3.81 4.54
N MET A 26 -19.49 -3.78 5.01
CA MET A 26 -19.87 -3.74 6.42
C MET A 26 -20.79 -4.92 6.66
N ASP A 27 -20.40 -5.84 7.55
CA ASP A 27 -21.10 -7.13 7.75
C ASP A 27 -21.38 -7.85 6.41
N ASP A 28 -20.37 -7.88 5.54
CA ASP A 28 -20.38 -8.43 4.17
C ASP A 28 -21.41 -7.79 3.21
N LYS A 29 -22.02 -6.66 3.58
CA LYS A 29 -22.92 -5.89 2.72
C LYS A 29 -22.18 -4.76 2.02
N LEU A 30 -22.30 -4.73 0.70
CA LEU A 30 -21.77 -3.65 -0.13
C LEU A 30 -22.58 -2.37 0.10
N THR A 31 -21.92 -1.32 0.59
CA THR A 31 -22.58 -0.06 0.98
C THR A 31 -21.80 1.14 0.44
N ASP A 32 -22.51 2.22 0.09
CA ASP A 32 -21.89 3.53 -0.13
C ASP A 32 -21.53 4.16 1.21
N TRP A 33 -20.28 4.59 1.34
CA TRP A 33 -19.76 5.08 2.61
C TRP A 33 -18.91 6.32 2.42
N GLN A 34 -19.02 7.20 3.42
CA GLN A 34 -18.16 8.35 3.57
C GLN A 34 -17.51 8.28 4.95
N GLY A 35 -16.19 8.44 4.99
CA GLY A 35 -15.44 8.45 6.23
C GLY A 35 -13.95 8.58 5.97
N ASN A 36 -13.16 8.28 6.99
CA ASN A 36 -11.73 8.56 6.96
C ASN A 36 -10.89 7.31 6.67
N VAL A 37 -9.84 7.50 5.89
CA VAL A 37 -8.79 6.51 5.62
C VAL A 37 -7.40 7.12 5.85
N TRP A 38 -6.37 6.29 5.99
CA TRP A 38 -4.99 6.72 6.19
C TRP A 38 -4.18 6.43 4.92
N VAL A 39 -3.83 7.49 4.22
CA VAL A 39 -3.13 7.44 2.91
C VAL A 39 -2.04 8.50 2.88
N ASP A 40 -1.14 8.41 1.92
CA ASP A 40 -0.10 9.44 1.75
C ASP A 40 -0.67 10.78 1.26
N GLU A 41 0.04 11.87 1.57
CA GLU A 41 -0.33 13.20 1.06
C GLU A 41 -0.11 13.32 -0.47
N PRO A 42 -0.99 14.04 -1.19
CA PRO A 42 -0.99 14.10 -2.65
C PRO A 42 0.14 14.95 -3.26
N CYS A 43 1.09 15.41 -2.42
CA CYS A 43 2.28 16.16 -2.83
C CYS A 43 3.56 15.30 -2.87
N GLY A 44 3.42 13.98 -2.69
CA GLY A 44 4.50 13.02 -2.77
C GLY A 44 4.04 11.75 -3.48
N ASN A 45 4.97 10.82 -3.64
CA ASN A 45 4.64 9.51 -4.14
C ASN A 45 3.73 8.79 -3.14
N GLU A 46 2.49 8.50 -3.55
CA GLU A 46 1.56 7.74 -2.75
C GLU A 46 1.84 6.24 -2.90
N ASP A 47 2.20 5.57 -1.80
CA ASP A 47 2.45 4.12 -1.76
C ASP A 47 1.70 3.46 -0.58
N PRO A 48 0.79 2.48 -0.80
CA PRO A 48 0.17 2.23 -2.09
C PRO A 48 -0.70 3.42 -2.53
N PHE A 49 -0.77 3.66 -3.83
CA PHE A 49 -1.71 4.59 -4.43
C PHE A 49 -3.08 3.90 -4.55
N VAL A 50 -4.04 4.33 -3.73
CA VAL A 50 -5.37 3.68 -3.60
C VAL A 50 -6.51 4.45 -4.29
N PHE A 51 -6.20 5.52 -5.00
CA PHE A 51 -7.18 6.39 -5.69
C PHE A 51 -7.28 6.11 -7.19
N SER A 52 -7.19 4.84 -7.56
CA SER A 52 -7.39 4.35 -8.93
C SER A 52 -8.21 3.07 -8.94
N GLU A 53 -8.72 2.71 -10.12
CA GLU A 53 -9.51 1.48 -10.33
C GLU A 53 -8.81 0.24 -9.79
N SER A 54 -7.52 0.11 -10.09
CA SER A 54 -6.63 -0.82 -9.41
C SER A 54 -5.60 -0.01 -8.63
N TRP A 55 -5.40 -0.35 -7.35
CA TRP A 55 -4.39 0.27 -6.52
C TRP A 55 -3.00 -0.13 -6.99
N LEU A 56 -2.06 0.78 -6.84
CA LEU A 56 -0.71 0.65 -7.38
C LEU A 56 0.32 0.75 -6.26
N TYR A 57 1.38 -0.04 -6.37
CA TYR A 57 2.51 0.04 -5.46
C TYR A 57 3.82 -0.17 -6.23
N SER A 58 4.69 0.84 -6.28
CA SER A 58 5.82 0.83 -7.22
C SER A 58 7.15 1.22 -6.61
N TYR A 59 7.17 2.01 -5.53
CA TYR A 59 8.38 2.65 -5.06
C TYR A 59 8.63 2.43 -3.57
N CYS A 60 9.57 3.20 -3.00
CA CYS A 60 10.04 3.07 -1.63
C CYS A 60 10.48 1.63 -1.32
N HIS A 61 9.75 0.94 -0.44
CA HIS A 61 10.03 -0.43 -0.03
C HIS A 61 9.75 -1.47 -1.12
N ALA A 62 9.03 -1.12 -2.20
CA ALA A 62 8.80 -2.02 -3.33
C ALA A 62 10.14 -2.46 -3.93
N THR A 63 11.17 -1.59 -3.87
CA THR A 63 12.55 -1.84 -4.32
C THR A 63 13.26 -2.96 -3.60
N GLN A 64 12.84 -3.22 -2.37
CA GLN A 64 13.44 -4.19 -1.46
C GLN A 64 12.71 -5.54 -1.51
N LEU A 65 11.55 -5.60 -2.17
CA LEU A 65 10.82 -6.86 -2.35
C LEU A 65 11.53 -7.74 -3.36
N ARG A 66 11.42 -9.06 -3.19
CA ARG A 66 11.95 -10.00 -4.16
C ARG A 66 11.02 -10.07 -5.37
N ARG A 67 11.53 -9.70 -6.54
CA ARG A 67 10.69 -9.43 -7.73
C ARG A 67 10.88 -10.38 -8.90
N LYS A 68 12.00 -11.10 -8.94
CA LYS A 68 12.32 -12.03 -10.02
C LYS A 68 12.35 -13.46 -9.48
N PRO A 69 11.85 -14.42 -10.26
CA PRO A 69 12.08 -15.82 -9.98
C PRO A 69 13.60 -16.06 -10.03
N ILE A 70 14.17 -16.39 -8.88
CA ILE A 70 15.49 -17.01 -8.80
C ILE A 70 15.22 -18.52 -8.65
N PRO A 71 15.97 -19.41 -9.33
CA PRO A 71 15.76 -20.85 -9.22
C PRO A 71 15.58 -21.29 -7.77
N LYS A 72 14.50 -22.03 -7.48
CA LYS A 72 14.12 -22.51 -6.14
C LYS A 72 13.75 -21.43 -5.11
N SER A 73 13.19 -20.29 -5.52
CA SER A 73 12.71 -19.33 -4.54
C SER A 73 11.56 -18.45 -4.97
N SER A 74 10.66 -18.21 -4.01
CA SER A 74 9.49 -17.35 -4.15
C SER A 74 9.85 -15.89 -4.39
N HIS A 75 8.97 -15.18 -5.07
CA HIS A 75 9.01 -13.75 -5.31
C HIS A 75 7.57 -13.20 -5.25
N VAL A 76 7.41 -11.89 -5.23
CA VAL A 76 6.08 -11.27 -5.26
C VAL A 76 5.43 -11.56 -6.60
N THR A 77 4.25 -12.17 -6.58
CA THR A 77 3.47 -12.62 -7.73
C THR A 77 1.98 -12.49 -7.41
N ALA A 78 1.11 -12.80 -8.37
CA ALA A 78 -0.32 -12.97 -8.15
C ALA A 78 -0.60 -13.80 -6.88
N GLY A 79 -1.51 -13.32 -6.02
CA GLY A 79 -1.85 -13.94 -4.74
C GLY A 79 -0.92 -13.57 -3.57
N SER A 80 0.15 -12.81 -3.80
CA SER A 80 0.94 -12.23 -2.72
C SER A 80 0.12 -11.24 -1.88
N TYR A 81 0.36 -11.21 -0.58
CA TYR A 81 -0.24 -10.25 0.35
C TYR A 81 0.85 -9.31 0.86
N ILE A 82 0.57 -8.01 0.81
CA ILE A 82 1.44 -6.97 1.33
C ILE A 82 0.64 -6.17 2.34
N PHE A 83 1.03 -6.26 3.61
CA PHE A 83 0.41 -5.55 4.72
C PHE A 83 1.17 -4.25 4.97
N PHE A 84 0.50 -3.11 4.87
CA PHE A 84 1.07 -1.81 5.17
C PHE A 84 0.66 -1.38 6.57
N CYS A 85 1.63 -1.14 7.45
CA CYS A 85 1.38 -0.76 8.83
C CYS A 85 2.26 0.40 9.28
N SER A 86 1.86 1.06 10.36
CA SER A 86 2.64 2.07 11.04
C SER A 86 3.96 1.51 11.58
N GLY A 87 5.09 2.03 11.11
CA GLY A 87 6.39 1.75 11.70
C GLY A 87 6.55 2.34 13.11
N ASP A 88 5.90 3.49 13.36
CA ASP A 88 6.03 4.20 14.62
C ASP A 88 5.21 3.52 15.74
N ALA A 89 4.05 2.94 15.41
CA ALA A 89 3.30 2.05 16.30
C ALA A 89 4.05 0.72 16.50
N ALA A 90 4.64 0.16 15.44
CA ALA A 90 5.37 -1.10 15.55
C ALA A 90 6.61 -0.98 16.47
N ASN A 91 7.28 0.18 16.48
CA ASN A 91 8.34 0.49 17.44
C ASN A 91 7.86 0.50 18.90
N LYS A 92 6.56 0.65 19.13
CA LYS A 92 5.90 0.60 20.44
C LYS A 92 5.18 -0.73 20.68
N ASN A 93 5.60 -1.80 19.99
CA ASN A 93 4.99 -3.13 20.04
C ASN A 93 3.50 -3.16 19.65
N THR A 94 3.04 -2.26 18.79
CA THR A 94 1.66 -2.24 18.29
C THR A 94 1.65 -2.37 16.77
N ILE A 95 0.84 -3.28 16.23
CA ILE A 95 0.58 -3.31 14.79
C ILE A 95 -0.64 -2.44 14.53
N GLN A 96 -0.48 -1.41 13.71
CA GLN A 96 -1.57 -0.56 13.27
C GLN A 96 -1.59 -0.55 11.74
N LEU A 97 -2.62 -1.16 11.14
CA LEU A 97 -2.69 -1.43 9.71
C LEU A 97 -3.42 -0.32 8.95
N ASP A 98 -2.80 0.10 7.84
CA ASP A 98 -3.38 1.05 6.90
C ASP A 98 -4.07 0.33 5.74
N THR A 99 -3.44 -0.73 5.21
CA THR A 99 -3.85 -1.37 3.96
C THR A 99 -3.46 -2.84 3.94
N VAL A 100 -4.38 -3.68 3.48
CA VAL A 100 -4.09 -5.04 3.04
C VAL A 100 -4.11 -5.03 1.51
N PHE A 101 -2.95 -5.21 0.89
CA PHE A 101 -2.78 -5.18 -0.57
C PHE A 101 -2.56 -6.59 -1.08
N VAL A 102 -3.54 -7.13 -1.79
CA VAL A 102 -3.46 -8.42 -2.47
C VAL A 102 -3.00 -8.16 -3.90
N VAL A 103 -1.88 -8.76 -4.29
CA VAL A 103 -1.31 -8.57 -5.63
C VAL A 103 -2.09 -9.40 -6.63
N ASP A 104 -2.61 -8.74 -7.66
CA ASP A 104 -3.16 -9.42 -8.83
C ASP A 104 -2.04 -9.81 -9.79
N HIS A 105 -1.22 -8.85 -10.19
CA HIS A 105 -0.05 -9.07 -11.03
C HIS A 105 1.01 -7.97 -10.82
N SER A 106 2.17 -8.16 -11.45
CA SER A 106 3.28 -7.20 -11.44
C SER A 106 3.55 -6.68 -12.84
N ALA A 107 3.39 -5.37 -13.04
CA ALA A 107 3.68 -4.69 -14.28
C ALA A 107 5.17 -4.31 -14.36
N LYS A 108 5.90 -4.85 -15.34
CA LYS A 108 7.33 -4.55 -15.51
C LYS A 108 7.50 -3.18 -16.17
N TRP A 109 8.38 -2.35 -15.60
CA TRP A 109 8.79 -1.11 -16.24
C TRP A 109 9.73 -1.38 -17.42
N PRO A 110 9.66 -0.57 -18.50
CA PRO A 110 10.65 -0.61 -19.57
C PRO A 110 12.07 -0.42 -19.03
N ASP A 111 13.03 -1.10 -19.64
CA ASP A 111 14.44 -0.93 -19.26
C ASP A 111 14.89 0.53 -19.53
N ASN A 112 15.85 1.00 -18.74
CA ASN A 112 16.38 2.39 -18.76
C ASN A 112 15.36 3.51 -18.49
N GLN A 113 14.18 3.20 -17.93
CA GLN A 113 13.17 4.20 -17.54
C GLN A 113 12.71 5.09 -18.71
N HIS A 114 12.68 4.57 -19.95
CA HIS A 114 12.19 5.34 -21.10
C HIS A 114 10.66 5.50 -21.13
N GLY A 115 9.94 4.89 -20.19
CA GLY A 115 8.50 4.97 -20.06
C GLY A 115 8.01 4.29 -18.78
N ILE A 116 6.70 4.04 -18.73
CA ILE A 116 6.02 3.32 -17.65
C ILE A 116 5.55 1.94 -18.18
N PRO A 117 5.02 1.03 -17.35
CA PRO A 117 4.55 -0.27 -17.83
C PRO A 117 3.51 -0.15 -18.94
N GLU A 118 3.49 -1.13 -19.85
CA GLU A 118 2.75 -1.03 -21.12
C GLU A 118 1.24 -0.84 -20.94
N GLU A 119 0.64 -1.51 -19.96
CA GLU A 119 -0.78 -1.36 -19.62
C GLU A 119 -1.16 0.03 -19.08
N PHE A 120 -0.17 0.85 -18.72
CA PHE A 120 -0.37 2.20 -18.23
C PHE A 120 0.07 3.29 -19.23
N GLN A 121 0.43 2.96 -20.48
CA GLN A 121 0.98 3.98 -21.40
C GLN A 121 0.05 5.19 -21.61
N GLN A 122 -1.28 5.02 -21.53
CA GLN A 122 -2.23 6.14 -21.61
C GLN A 122 -2.04 7.21 -20.52
N ASP A 123 -1.42 6.84 -19.39
CA ASP A 123 -1.13 7.74 -18.28
C ASP A 123 0.23 8.44 -18.45
N TYR A 124 1.11 7.97 -19.34
CA TYR A 124 2.47 8.48 -19.44
C TYR A 124 2.50 9.96 -19.86
N LYS A 125 3.10 10.82 -19.02
CA LYS A 125 3.17 12.28 -19.24
C LYS A 125 1.80 12.96 -19.43
N ASN A 126 0.73 12.33 -18.97
CA ASN A 126 -0.62 12.86 -19.05
C ASN A 126 -0.98 13.59 -17.75
N ASN A 127 -0.89 14.92 -17.74
CA ASN A 127 -1.20 15.75 -16.56
C ASN A 127 -2.67 15.73 -16.11
N LYS A 128 -3.57 15.12 -16.90
CA LYS A 128 -4.96 14.86 -16.51
C LYS A 128 -5.14 13.51 -15.82
N SER A 129 -4.13 12.64 -15.88
CA SER A 129 -4.15 11.35 -15.21
C SER A 129 -3.75 11.51 -13.74
N GLU A 130 -4.62 11.11 -12.82
CA GLU A 130 -4.26 11.03 -11.40
C GLU A 130 -3.12 10.03 -11.16
N ARG A 131 -3.11 8.90 -11.89
CA ARG A 131 -2.02 7.92 -11.83
C ARG A 131 -0.69 8.56 -12.21
N TRP A 132 -0.67 9.42 -13.22
CA TRP A 132 0.53 10.17 -13.59
C TRP A 132 0.95 11.15 -12.51
N GLU A 133 0.02 12.02 -12.10
CA GLU A 133 0.31 13.14 -11.22
C GLU A 133 0.62 12.72 -9.77
N ARG A 134 0.18 11.54 -9.35
CA ARG A 134 0.27 11.09 -7.94
C ARG A 134 1.11 9.83 -7.75
N HIS A 135 1.52 9.16 -8.84
CA HIS A 135 2.29 7.92 -8.75
C HIS A 135 3.38 7.80 -9.84
N PHE A 136 3.03 7.78 -11.12
CA PHE A 136 3.97 7.38 -12.17
C PHE A 136 5.06 8.41 -12.52
N LYS A 137 4.87 9.71 -12.24
CA LYS A 137 5.88 10.73 -12.57
C LYS A 137 7.15 10.68 -11.71
N TYR A 138 7.06 10.05 -10.54
CA TYR A 138 8.05 10.17 -9.47
C TYR A 138 9.47 9.64 -9.80
N PRO A 139 9.64 8.60 -10.64
CA PRO A 139 10.96 8.20 -11.13
C PRO A 139 11.60 9.25 -12.04
N PHE A 140 10.82 9.96 -12.85
CA PHE A 140 11.32 10.90 -13.85
C PHE A 140 11.79 12.23 -13.27
N ILE A 141 11.43 12.52 -12.02
CA ILE A 141 11.91 13.68 -11.26
C ILE A 141 13.01 13.31 -10.26
N GLY A 142 13.59 12.12 -10.39
CA GLY A 142 14.74 11.67 -9.61
C GLY A 142 14.43 11.36 -8.14
N GLN A 143 13.15 11.22 -7.77
CA GLN A 143 12.77 10.95 -6.39
C GLN A 143 12.80 9.46 -6.05
N HIS A 144 12.52 8.60 -7.03
CA HIS A 144 12.40 7.16 -6.81
C HIS A 144 12.95 6.34 -7.98
N THR A 145 13.19 5.05 -7.78
CA THR A 145 13.54 4.13 -8.86
C THR A 145 12.49 3.03 -8.99
N GLY A 146 11.75 3.03 -10.09
CA GLY A 146 10.78 2.00 -10.44
C GLY A 146 11.43 0.87 -11.23
N LYS A 147 11.01 -0.37 -10.96
CA LYS A 147 11.29 -1.53 -11.83
C LYS A 147 10.03 -2.34 -12.10
N TYR A 148 9.14 -2.37 -11.11
CA TYR A 148 7.85 -3.04 -11.18
C TYR A 148 6.82 -2.15 -10.50
N THR A 149 5.61 -2.17 -11.02
CA THR A 149 4.40 -1.70 -10.35
C THR A 149 3.59 -2.94 -9.97
N TYR A 150 3.32 -3.12 -8.69
CA TYR A 150 2.38 -4.13 -8.24
C TYR A 150 0.97 -3.57 -8.37
N VAL A 151 0.09 -4.34 -9.00
CA VAL A 151 -1.30 -3.98 -9.23
C VAL A 151 -2.15 -4.82 -8.29
N SER A 152 -3.05 -4.17 -7.57
CA SER A 152 -3.91 -4.83 -6.60
C SER A 152 -5.01 -5.66 -7.27
N ARG A 153 -5.38 -6.78 -6.65
CA ARG A 153 -6.65 -7.46 -6.90
C ARG A 153 -7.79 -6.72 -6.22
N GLN A 154 -8.87 -6.49 -6.94
CA GLN A 154 -10.04 -5.75 -6.48
C GLN A 154 -11.19 -6.70 -6.11
N TRP A 155 -12.03 -6.27 -5.16
CA TRP A 155 -13.17 -7.08 -4.70
C TRP A 155 -14.17 -7.39 -5.81
N PHE A 156 -14.33 -6.47 -6.76
CA PHE A 156 -15.24 -6.63 -7.89
C PHE A 156 -14.77 -7.71 -8.89
N ASP A 157 -13.47 -8.04 -8.89
CA ASP A 157 -12.89 -9.09 -9.73
C ASP A 157 -12.82 -10.43 -9.00
N SER A 158 -12.56 -10.41 -7.69
CA SER A 158 -12.49 -11.60 -6.83
C SER A 158 -13.01 -11.31 -5.43
N LYS A 159 -14.05 -12.05 -5.02
CA LYS A 159 -14.68 -11.88 -3.71
C LYS A 159 -13.96 -12.59 -2.56
N ASP A 160 -13.05 -13.52 -2.88
CA ASP A 160 -12.37 -14.33 -1.87
C ASP A 160 -11.04 -13.72 -1.44
N GLU A 161 -10.31 -13.12 -2.38
CA GLU A 161 -9.02 -12.48 -2.13
C GLU A 161 -8.99 -11.12 -2.82
N TYR A 162 -8.90 -10.05 -2.05
CA TYR A 162 -8.93 -8.69 -2.59
C TYR A 162 -8.25 -7.72 -1.64
N SER A 163 -7.84 -6.58 -2.18
CA SER A 163 -7.25 -5.51 -1.40
C SER A 163 -8.32 -4.69 -0.70
N PHE A 164 -8.04 -4.27 0.53
CA PHE A 164 -8.92 -3.42 1.33
C PHE A 164 -8.14 -2.54 2.31
N LEU A 165 -8.70 -1.39 2.70
CA LEU A 165 -8.24 -0.64 3.87
C LEU A 165 -9.11 -1.07 5.07
N PRO A 166 -8.52 -1.69 6.11
CA PRO A 166 -9.26 -2.11 7.29
C PRO A 166 -9.54 -0.94 8.22
N ILE A 167 -10.81 -0.75 8.59
CA ILE A 167 -11.23 0.26 9.57
C ILE A 167 -11.96 -0.44 10.71
N SER A 168 -11.59 -0.07 11.94
CA SER A 168 -12.17 -0.58 13.18
C SER A 168 -13.56 -0.01 13.44
N GLN A 169 -14.25 -0.56 14.45
CA GLN A 169 -15.57 -0.09 14.87
C GLN A 169 -15.60 1.40 15.24
N ASN A 170 -14.48 1.94 15.73
CA ASN A 170 -14.36 3.34 16.14
C ASN A 170 -14.09 4.28 14.96
N GLY A 171 -13.99 3.77 13.74
CA GLY A 171 -13.66 4.56 12.54
C GLY A 171 -12.17 4.90 12.41
N ASP A 172 -11.30 4.24 13.20
CA ASP A 172 -9.85 4.36 13.13
C ASP A 172 -9.18 3.13 12.52
N ARG A 173 -7.87 3.23 12.21
CA ARG A 173 -7.05 2.10 11.75
C ARG A 173 -7.21 0.89 12.66
N VAL A 174 -7.22 -0.30 12.08
CA VAL A 174 -7.17 -1.54 12.88
C VAL A 174 -5.84 -1.61 13.60
N GLU A 175 -5.89 -1.79 14.92
CA GLU A 175 -4.70 -1.90 15.76
C GLU A 175 -4.79 -3.07 16.74
N PHE A 176 -3.64 -3.67 17.04
CA PHE A 176 -3.52 -4.71 18.05
C PHE A 176 -2.08 -4.83 18.57
N ASP A 177 -1.95 -5.41 19.77
CA ASP A 177 -0.66 -5.64 20.41
C ASP A 177 0.15 -6.72 19.66
N LEU A 178 1.44 -6.46 19.44
CA LEU A 178 2.35 -7.38 18.75
C LEU A 178 2.44 -8.74 19.48
N GLY A 179 2.19 -8.77 20.78
CA GLY A 179 2.12 -9.96 21.62
C GLY A 179 0.99 -10.93 21.27
N LEU A 180 0.00 -10.52 20.46
CA LEU A 180 -1.02 -11.43 19.93
C LEU A 180 -0.50 -12.34 18.82
N LEU A 181 0.66 -12.03 18.22
CA LEU A 181 1.27 -12.84 17.16
C LEU A 181 2.17 -13.93 17.74
N THR A 182 2.45 -14.96 16.95
CA THR A 182 3.46 -15.97 17.27
C THR A 182 4.85 -15.35 17.46
N SER A 183 5.63 -15.93 18.37
CA SER A 183 6.99 -15.45 18.70
C SER A 183 7.91 -15.35 17.47
N ASP A 184 7.74 -16.22 16.47
CA ASP A 184 8.48 -16.17 15.20
C ASP A 184 8.19 -14.87 14.41
N ILE A 185 6.91 -14.48 14.25
CA ILE A 185 6.57 -13.20 13.61
C ILE A 185 7.09 -12.03 14.44
N GLN A 186 6.90 -12.08 15.76
CA GLN A 186 7.32 -11.01 16.65
C GLN A 186 8.83 -10.73 16.52
N SER A 187 9.66 -11.78 16.50
CA SER A 187 11.11 -11.64 16.33
C SER A 187 11.44 -10.99 14.99
N LYS A 188 10.85 -11.47 13.89
CA LYS A 188 11.10 -10.90 12.55
C LYS A 188 10.71 -9.42 12.46
N ILE A 189 9.63 -9.02 13.11
CA ILE A 189 9.19 -7.62 13.15
C ILE A 189 10.18 -6.78 13.95
N LYS A 190 10.55 -7.22 15.16
CA LYS A 190 11.51 -6.51 16.02
C LYS A 190 12.87 -6.32 15.34
N ASP A 191 13.33 -7.31 14.58
CA ASP A 191 14.59 -7.24 13.84
C ASP A 191 14.59 -6.23 12.67
N LYS A 192 13.40 -5.88 12.16
CA LYS A 192 13.25 -5.10 10.92
C LYS A 192 12.65 -3.72 11.12
N VAL A 193 11.87 -3.51 12.19
CA VAL A 193 11.09 -2.29 12.43
C VAL A 193 11.95 -1.04 12.56
N ASN A 194 13.09 -1.13 13.26
CA ASN A 194 14.01 0.01 13.44
C ASN A 194 14.58 0.53 12.12
N GLY A 195 14.86 -0.36 11.17
CA GLY A 195 15.31 -0.01 9.82
C GLY A 195 14.18 0.17 8.81
N LYS A 196 12.92 0.00 9.24
CA LYS A 196 11.72 -0.01 8.39
C LYS A 196 11.84 -0.97 7.19
N TYR A 197 12.56 -2.07 7.36
CA TYR A 197 12.72 -3.06 6.29
C TYR A 197 11.48 -3.94 6.16
N PRO A 198 11.10 -4.37 4.94
CA PRO A 198 10.04 -5.34 4.75
C PRO A 198 10.30 -6.65 5.51
N VAL A 199 9.27 -7.13 6.20
CA VAL A 199 9.26 -8.42 6.88
C VAL A 199 8.67 -9.45 5.93
N ARG A 200 9.46 -10.44 5.51
CA ARG A 200 8.95 -11.57 4.75
C ARG A 200 8.11 -12.47 5.67
N LEU A 201 6.93 -12.86 5.20
CA LEU A 201 6.02 -13.76 5.90
C LEU A 201 5.92 -15.11 5.18
N SER A 202 5.76 -16.19 5.93
CA SER A 202 5.25 -17.47 5.40
C SER A 202 3.73 -17.41 5.17
N GLU A 203 3.17 -18.45 4.55
CA GLU A 203 1.72 -18.58 4.37
C GLU A 203 0.97 -18.61 5.71
N GLU A 204 1.50 -19.33 6.70
CA GLU A 204 0.93 -19.41 8.05
C GLU A 204 0.94 -18.04 8.71
N GLN A 205 2.05 -17.29 8.59
CA GLN A 205 2.21 -15.98 9.18
C GLN A 205 1.31 -14.92 8.55
N LYS A 206 1.17 -14.97 7.22
CA LYS A 206 0.21 -14.15 6.48
C LYS A 206 -1.22 -14.47 6.94
N THR A 207 -1.55 -15.75 7.10
CA THR A 207 -2.89 -16.20 7.51
C THR A 207 -3.22 -15.76 8.92
N GLU A 208 -2.26 -15.89 9.84
CA GLU A 208 -2.36 -15.40 11.23
C GLU A 208 -2.64 -13.89 11.26
N LEU A 209 -1.82 -13.10 10.58
CA LEU A 209 -1.96 -11.65 10.52
C LEU A 209 -3.30 -11.22 9.91
N LEU A 210 -3.70 -11.85 8.80
CA LEU A 210 -4.97 -11.59 8.14
C LEU A 210 -6.16 -11.91 9.05
N LYS A 211 -6.12 -13.05 9.76
CA LYS A 211 -7.20 -13.47 10.67
C LYS A 211 -7.42 -12.45 11.79
N ILE A 212 -6.35 -12.01 12.45
CA ILE A 212 -6.44 -10.99 13.50
C ILE A 212 -6.98 -9.68 12.92
N THR A 213 -6.41 -9.23 11.81
CA THR A 213 -6.86 -8.02 11.11
C THR A 213 -8.36 -8.06 10.82
N LEU A 214 -8.84 -9.15 10.22
CA LEU A 214 -10.25 -9.33 9.86
C LEU A 214 -11.16 -9.34 11.09
N SER A 215 -10.74 -9.97 12.19
CA SER A 215 -11.53 -10.00 13.44
C SER A 215 -11.72 -8.64 14.09
N LEU A 216 -10.84 -7.67 13.80
CA LEU A 216 -10.89 -6.30 14.33
C LEU A 216 -11.41 -5.30 13.30
N THR A 217 -11.65 -5.73 12.07
CA THR A 217 -12.15 -4.88 10.99
C THR A 217 -13.67 -4.88 11.01
N SER A 218 -14.28 -3.70 11.18
CA SER A 218 -15.73 -3.51 11.05
C SER A 218 -16.12 -3.03 9.66
N ILE A 219 -15.23 -2.30 8.98
CA ILE A 219 -15.45 -1.76 7.64
C ILE A 219 -14.24 -2.11 6.79
N LYS A 220 -14.46 -2.82 5.68
CA LYS A 220 -13.44 -3.03 4.65
C LYS A 220 -13.68 -2.03 3.54
N VAL A 221 -12.81 -1.02 3.41
CA VAL A 221 -12.89 -0.08 2.29
C VAL A 221 -12.29 -0.71 1.05
N ILE A 222 -13.08 -0.80 -0.02
CA ILE A 222 -12.76 -1.54 -1.24
C ILE A 222 -12.90 -0.66 -2.48
N GLY A 223 -12.17 -0.97 -3.55
CA GLY A 223 -12.40 -0.37 -4.87
C GLY A 223 -12.01 1.10 -4.97
N ASN A 224 -12.74 1.83 -5.83
CA ASN A 224 -12.52 3.22 -6.19
C ASN A 224 -12.81 4.18 -5.02
N LEU A 225 -11.75 4.72 -4.41
CA LEU A 225 -11.83 5.81 -3.45
C LEU A 225 -11.84 7.15 -4.18
N LYS A 226 -12.71 8.08 -3.75
CA LYS A 226 -12.68 9.48 -4.18
C LYS A 226 -12.41 10.38 -2.98
N ARG A 227 -11.34 11.16 -3.02
CA ARG A 227 -11.06 12.20 -2.02
C ARG A 227 -12.18 13.25 -2.03
N GLN A 228 -12.46 13.85 -0.89
CA GLN A 228 -13.39 14.99 -0.78
C GLN A 228 -12.66 16.34 -0.65
N ASP A 229 -11.33 16.35 -0.67
CA ASP A 229 -10.53 17.57 -0.56
C ASP A 229 -10.59 18.37 -1.90
N ASP A 230 -11.61 19.21 -2.08
CA ASP A 230 -11.92 19.98 -3.31
C ASP A 230 -10.91 21.10 -3.68
N ASN A 231 -9.74 21.19 -3.04
CA ASN A 231 -8.80 22.30 -3.22
C ASN A 231 -7.32 21.87 -3.32
N ILE A 232 -7.04 20.72 -3.95
CA ILE A 232 -5.67 20.49 -4.44
C ILE A 232 -5.47 21.36 -5.68
N LYS A 233 -5.18 22.66 -5.46
CA LYS A 233 -4.34 23.36 -6.42
C LYS A 233 -3.09 22.52 -6.54
N ILE A 234 -2.86 21.93 -7.72
CA ILE A 234 -1.59 21.32 -8.07
C ILE A 234 -0.57 22.48 -8.06
N ILE A 235 -0.07 22.82 -6.86
CA ILE A 235 0.91 23.87 -6.70
C ILE A 235 2.18 23.33 -7.35
N ASN A 236 2.72 24.11 -8.29
CA ASN A 236 3.98 23.84 -8.96
C ASN A 236 4.99 23.18 -8.00
N PRO A 237 5.46 21.95 -8.29
CA PRO A 237 6.24 21.13 -7.34
C PRO A 237 7.61 21.72 -6.98
N VAL A 238 8.02 22.82 -7.62
CA VAL A 238 9.37 23.39 -7.51
C VAL A 238 9.62 24.07 -6.15
N ASN A 239 8.60 24.57 -5.45
CA ASN A 239 8.83 25.44 -4.29
C ASN A 239 8.55 24.84 -2.91
N ILE A 240 7.85 23.71 -2.77
CA ILE A 240 7.49 23.15 -1.45
C ILE A 240 8.40 21.97 -1.06
N CYS A 241 8.86 21.16 -2.01
CA CYS A 241 9.67 19.96 -1.73
C CYS A 241 11.07 20.24 -1.16
N ARG A 242 11.62 21.46 -1.34
CA ARG A 242 12.94 21.81 -0.75
C ARG A 242 12.91 21.98 0.77
N ALA A 243 11.74 22.18 1.38
CA ALA A 243 11.64 22.49 2.80
C ALA A 243 11.48 21.25 3.71
N LYS A 244 10.99 20.11 3.20
CA LYS A 244 10.65 18.94 4.04
C LYS A 244 11.35 17.62 3.69
N CYS A 245 11.93 17.46 2.50
CA CYS A 245 12.64 16.23 2.12
C CYS A 245 14.16 16.29 2.38
N ARG A 246 14.57 16.69 3.57
CA ARG A 246 15.95 16.46 4.06
C ARG A 246 15.89 15.40 5.15
N LYS A 247 15.90 14.13 4.73
CA LYS A 247 16.15 12.87 5.48
C LYS A 247 15.12 11.81 5.09
N CYS A 248 15.40 11.13 3.99
CA CYS A 248 15.13 9.71 3.83
C CYS A 248 16.48 9.02 3.67
#